data_AF-A9WXK2-F1
#
_entry.id   AF-A9WXK2-F1
#
_cell.length_a   1.000
_cell.length_b   1.000
_cell.length_c   1.000
_cell.angle_alpha   90.00
_cell.angle_beta   90.00
_cell.angle_gamma   90.00
#
_symmetry.space_group_name_H-M   'P 1'
#
loop_
_entity.id
_entity.type
_entity.pdbx_description
1 polymer ?
#
loop_
_entity_poly.entity_id
_entity_poly.type
_entity_poly.pdbx_seq_one_letter_code
_entity_poly.pdbx_strand_id
1 'polypeptide(L)'
;MATEFEHGPDMYTPEDVIKNFKDHSSQSRSRGTKTLENEKHTANGCMVKRYTPEERRKVFSEIATSVKSGQSSLKDALATAGISEQTYYNWKKIFTGNGPASSTTLGKDLQELIELEAENQRLRQELADKLRMENAELRRRLGKV
;
A
#
# COMPACT_ATOMS: atom_id res chain seq x y z
N MET A 1 -45.69 18.21 32.59
CA MET A 1 -45.75 17.03 31.71
C MET A 1 -44.40 16.92 31.02
N ALA A 2 -43.58 15.98 31.49
CA ALA A 2 -42.27 15.70 30.91
C ALA A 2 -42.48 14.73 29.74
N THR A 3 -41.95 15.06 28.57
CA THR A 3 -41.83 14.14 27.44
C THR A 3 -40.38 13.70 27.38
N GLU A 4 -40.14 12.47 27.84
CA GLU A 4 -38.89 11.75 27.72
C GLU A 4 -38.58 11.51 26.24
N PHE A 5 -37.45 12.04 25.77
CA PHE A 5 -36.85 11.63 24.50
C PHE A 5 -35.81 10.57 24.85
N GLU A 6 -36.21 9.30 24.71
CA GLU A 6 -35.32 8.15 24.89
C GLU A 6 -34.10 8.29 23.98
N HIS A 7 -32.94 8.55 24.59
CA HIS A 7 -31.67 8.38 23.92
C HIS A 7 -31.36 6.88 23.97
N GLY A 8 -31.55 6.21 22.83
CA GLY A 8 -31.02 4.86 22.61
C GLY A 8 -29.50 4.83 22.87
N PRO A 9 -28.92 3.66 23.15
CA PRO A 9 -27.58 3.55 23.71
C PRO A 9 -26.54 4.07 22.71
N ASP A 10 -26.10 5.31 22.93
CA ASP A 10 -24.99 5.96 22.25
C ASP A 10 -23.68 5.32 22.74
N MET A 11 -23.46 4.09 22.28
CA MET A 11 -22.27 3.30 22.60
C MET A 11 -21.16 3.62 21.61
N TYR A 12 -20.67 4.86 21.62
CA TYR A 12 -19.29 5.15 21.23
C TYR A 12 -18.87 6.56 21.66
N THR A 13 -18.24 6.66 22.82
CA THR A 13 -17.59 7.91 23.22
C THR A 13 -16.29 8.10 22.41
N PRO A 14 -15.79 9.35 22.22
CA PRO A 14 -14.50 9.59 21.56
C PRO A 14 -13.32 8.83 22.18
N GLU A 15 -13.41 8.49 23.48
CA GLU A 15 -12.46 7.62 24.19
C GLU A 15 -12.47 6.18 23.64
N ASP A 16 -13.63 5.65 23.25
CA ASP A 16 -13.78 4.30 22.69
C ASP A 16 -13.16 4.20 21.27
N VAL A 17 -13.19 5.29 20.49
CA VAL A 17 -12.49 5.40 19.19
C VAL A 17 -10.98 5.24 19.37
N ILE A 18 -10.42 5.90 20.39
CA ILE A 18 -8.98 5.89 20.66
C ILE A 18 -8.53 4.53 21.17
N LYS A 19 -9.35 3.87 22.00
CA LYS A 19 -9.08 2.52 22.51
C LYS A 19 -9.06 1.45 21.40
N ASN A 20 -10.05 1.48 20.51
CA ASN A 20 -10.09 0.53 19.38
C ASN A 20 -8.93 0.72 18.38
N PHE A 21 -8.39 1.93 18.24
CA PHE A 21 -7.20 2.15 17.43
C PHE A 21 -5.96 1.47 18.03
N LYS A 22 -5.85 1.45 19.37
CA LYS A 22 -4.75 0.78 20.10
C LYS A 22 -4.82 -0.75 19.96
N ASP A 23 -6.03 -1.31 20.03
CA ASP A 23 -6.24 -2.75 20.00
C ASP A 23 -6.15 -3.35 18.59
N HIS A 24 -6.47 -2.58 17.54
CA HIS A 24 -6.44 -3.06 16.14
C HIS A 24 -5.16 -2.69 15.38
N SER A 25 -4.37 -1.72 15.84
CA SER A 25 -3.08 -1.38 15.22
C SER A 25 -2.01 -2.47 15.38
N SER A 26 -2.26 -3.48 16.22
CA SER A 26 -1.29 -4.55 16.51
C SER A 26 -1.38 -5.77 15.59
N GLN A 27 -2.35 -5.83 14.65
CA GLN A 27 -2.37 -6.88 13.63
C GLN A 27 -1.51 -6.54 12.42
N SER A 28 -0.25 -6.18 12.69
CA SER A 28 0.77 -6.28 11.66
C SER A 28 0.99 -7.76 11.40
N ARG A 29 0.56 -8.26 10.22
CA ARG A 29 0.94 -9.59 9.75
C ARG A 29 2.47 -9.59 9.60
N SER A 30 3.16 -10.02 10.66
CA SER A 30 4.58 -10.28 10.64
C SER A 30 4.86 -11.37 9.62
N ARG A 31 5.16 -10.97 8.39
CA ARG A 31 5.83 -11.84 7.43
C ARG A 31 7.29 -11.81 7.85
N GLY A 32 7.61 -12.61 8.87
CA GLY A 32 8.94 -12.66 9.48
C GLY A 32 10.02 -12.77 8.40
N THR A 33 10.93 -11.80 8.38
CA THR A 33 12.19 -11.92 7.65
C THR A 33 13.07 -12.86 8.48
N LYS A 34 12.80 -14.15 8.38
CA LYS A 34 13.72 -15.18 8.85
C LYS A 34 14.87 -15.18 7.85
N THR A 35 15.96 -14.51 8.20
CA THR A 35 17.28 -14.77 7.63
C THR A 35 17.53 -16.25 7.83
N LEU A 36 17.35 -17.03 6.76
CA LEU A 36 17.65 -18.44 6.71
C LEU A 36 18.83 -18.60 5.79
N GLU A 37 19.96 -18.75 6.45
CA GLU A 37 21.13 -19.45 5.98
C GLU A 37 20.70 -20.73 5.28
N ASN A 38 21.40 -21.04 4.18
CA ASN A 38 21.24 -22.23 3.35
C ASN A 38 20.78 -23.45 4.15
N GLU A 39 19.51 -23.84 4.00
CA GLU A 39 19.14 -25.25 4.01
C GLU A 39 17.75 -25.45 3.40
N LYS A 40 17.74 -26.36 2.43
CA LYS A 40 16.60 -26.77 1.62
C LYS A 40 15.74 -27.66 2.51
N HIS A 41 14.41 -27.63 2.38
CA HIS A 41 13.48 -28.78 2.50
C HIS A 41 12.05 -28.34 2.21
N THR A 42 11.28 -29.17 1.49
CA THR A 42 9.86 -28.97 1.17
C THR A 42 9.05 -30.21 1.57
N ALA A 43 7.84 -30.01 2.10
CA ALA A 43 6.79 -31.04 2.13
C ALA A 43 5.90 -30.79 0.90
N ASN A 44 5.88 -31.74 -0.05
CA ASN A 44 5.36 -31.63 -1.42
C ASN A 44 6.31 -31.00 -2.45
N GLY A 45 7.55 -31.50 -2.56
CA GLY A 45 8.32 -31.71 -3.82
C GLY A 45 8.59 -30.56 -4.81
N CYS A 46 7.94 -29.40 -4.70
CA CYS A 46 8.17 -28.25 -5.55
C CYS A 46 9.17 -27.34 -4.84
N MET A 47 10.45 -27.52 -5.15
CA MET A 47 11.48 -26.55 -4.79
C MET A 47 11.05 -25.18 -5.32
N VAL A 48 10.64 -24.27 -4.43
CA VAL A 48 10.38 -22.88 -4.82
C VAL A 48 11.73 -22.27 -5.19
N LYS A 49 12.05 -22.27 -6.49
CA LYS A 49 13.22 -21.59 -7.04
C LYS A 49 13.08 -20.11 -6.72
N ARG A 50 13.89 -19.61 -5.79
CA ARG A 50 13.93 -18.19 -5.43
C ARG A 50 14.85 -17.46 -6.40
N TYR A 51 14.27 -16.87 -7.43
CA TYR A 51 15.02 -16.04 -8.38
C TYR A 51 15.41 -14.70 -7.74
N THR A 52 16.70 -14.40 -7.73
CA THR A 52 17.25 -13.09 -7.36
C THR A 52 16.89 -12.04 -8.42
N PRO A 53 16.90 -10.73 -8.11
CA PRO A 53 16.64 -9.68 -9.10
C PRO A 53 17.58 -9.74 -10.32
N GLU A 54 18.82 -10.17 -10.13
CA GLU A 54 19.81 -10.35 -11.19
C GLU A 54 19.48 -11.53 -12.09
N GLU A 55 19.13 -12.67 -11.51
CA GLU A 55 18.70 -13.85 -12.27
C GLU A 55 17.44 -13.56 -13.09
N ARG A 56 16.48 -12.82 -12.52
CA ARG A 56 15.28 -12.38 -13.27
C ARG A 56 15.66 -11.52 -14.46
N ARG A 57 16.59 -10.57 -14.31
CA ARG A 57 17.08 -9.73 -15.43
C ARG A 57 17.74 -10.57 -16.52
N LYS A 58 18.57 -11.55 -16.14
CA LYS A 58 19.23 -12.45 -17.09
C LYS A 58 18.19 -13.24 -17.91
N VAL A 59 17.22 -13.86 -17.23
CA VAL A 59 16.09 -14.54 -17.87
C VAL A 59 15.35 -13.62 -18.85
N PHE A 60 15.02 -12.40 -18.43
CA PHE A 60 14.33 -11.44 -19.31
C PHE A 60 15.17 -11.09 -20.53
N SER A 61 16.50 -10.95 -20.38
CA SER A 61 17.40 -10.65 -21.49
C SER A 61 17.47 -11.81 -22.50
N GLU A 62 17.54 -13.06 -22.02
CA GLU A 62 17.59 -14.26 -22.85
C GLU A 62 16.27 -14.48 -23.60
N ILE A 63 15.13 -14.26 -22.95
CA ILE A 63 13.82 -14.31 -23.61
C ILE A 63 13.71 -13.20 -24.66
N ALA A 64 14.17 -11.99 -24.35
CA ALA A 64 14.09 -10.86 -25.27
C ALA A 64 14.96 -11.07 -26.53
N THR A 65 16.15 -11.67 -26.40
CA THR A 65 17.01 -11.96 -27.55
C THR A 65 16.41 -13.08 -28.41
N SER A 66 15.91 -14.16 -27.80
CA SER A 66 15.31 -15.28 -28.53
C SER A 66 14.00 -14.93 -29.24
N VAL A 67 13.20 -14.01 -28.69
CA VAL A 67 11.99 -13.50 -29.35
C VAL A 67 12.33 -12.50 -30.45
N LYS A 68 13.28 -11.57 -30.23
CA LYS A 68 13.70 -10.58 -31.24
C LYS A 68 14.37 -11.21 -32.46
N SER A 69 15.15 -12.27 -32.25
CA SER A 69 15.79 -13.02 -33.34
C SER A 69 14.82 -13.91 -34.13
N GLY A 70 13.56 -13.99 -33.70
CA GLY A 70 12.53 -14.81 -34.34
C GLY A 70 12.77 -16.32 -34.20
N GLN A 71 13.72 -16.74 -33.35
CA GLN A 71 14.12 -18.15 -33.19
C GLN A 71 13.10 -18.96 -32.39
N SER A 72 12.26 -18.32 -31.58
CA SER A 72 11.26 -19.01 -30.75
C SER A 72 10.08 -18.11 -30.44
N SER A 73 8.89 -18.70 -30.31
CA SER A 73 7.73 -18.01 -29.73
C SER A 73 7.99 -17.70 -28.26
N LEU A 74 7.33 -16.68 -27.72
CA LEU A 74 7.46 -16.31 -26.30
C LEU A 74 7.21 -17.53 -25.38
N LYS A 75 6.27 -18.41 -25.72
CA LYS A 75 5.99 -19.65 -24.98
C LYS A 75 7.15 -20.63 -24.98
N ASP A 76 7.82 -20.81 -26.12
CA ASP A 76 8.92 -21.75 -26.26
C ASP A 76 10.18 -21.24 -25.55
N ALA A 77 10.42 -19.92 -25.59
CA ALA A 77 11.48 -19.28 -24.83
C ALA A 77 11.26 -19.41 -23.31
N LEU A 78 10.01 -19.28 -22.85
CA LEU A 78 9.64 -19.46 -21.44
C LEU A 78 9.79 -20.91 -20.98
N ALA A 79 9.40 -21.88 -21.82
CA ALA A 79 9.61 -23.29 -21.55
C ALA A 79 11.09 -23.63 -21.44
N THR A 80 11.93 -23.09 -22.35
CA THR A 80 13.39 -23.26 -22.32
C THR A 80 14.02 -22.65 -21.06
N ALA A 81 13.55 -21.48 -20.63
CA ALA A 81 13.96 -20.84 -19.38
C ALA A 81 13.41 -21.54 -18.12
N GLY A 82 12.51 -22.51 -18.27
CA GLY A 82 11.89 -23.25 -17.17
C GLY A 82 10.94 -22.39 -16.31
N ILE A 83 10.32 -21.37 -16.91
CA ILE A 83 9.48 -20.38 -16.22
C ILE A 83 8.08 -20.37 -16.83
N SER A 84 7.06 -20.29 -15.98
CA SER A 84 5.68 -20.20 -16.46
C SER A 84 5.36 -18.81 -17.02
N GLU A 85 4.47 -18.77 -18.00
CA GLU A 85 3.97 -17.52 -18.59
C GLU A 85 3.36 -16.59 -17.53
N GLN A 86 2.66 -17.14 -16.54
CA GLN A 86 2.15 -16.38 -15.40
C GLN A 86 3.28 -15.70 -14.60
N THR A 87 4.38 -16.41 -14.34
CA THR A 87 5.54 -15.87 -13.63
C THR A 87 6.19 -14.73 -14.42
N TYR A 88 6.30 -14.88 -15.74
CA TYR A 88 6.81 -13.84 -16.63
C TYR A 88 5.96 -12.57 -16.59
N TYR A 89 4.64 -12.67 -16.72
CA TYR A 89 3.76 -11.51 -16.64
C TYR A 89 3.72 -10.88 -15.24
N ASN A 90 3.78 -11.70 -14.18
CA ASN A 90 3.87 -11.20 -12.81
C ASN A 90 5.16 -10.37 -12.60
N TRP A 91 6.30 -10.84 -13.08
CA TRP A 91 7.55 -10.07 -13.02
C TRP A 91 7.52 -8.86 -13.94
N LYS A 92 6.98 -8.98 -15.16
CA LYS A 92 6.83 -7.87 -16.10
C LYS A 92 6.03 -6.73 -15.47
N LYS A 93 4.91 -7.04 -14.81
CA LYS A 93 4.07 -6.08 -14.09
C LYS A 93 4.86 -5.33 -13.01
N ILE A 94 5.73 -6.03 -12.27
CA ILE A 94 6.61 -5.42 -11.26
C ILE A 94 7.66 -4.52 -11.93
N PHE A 95 8.29 -4.96 -13.03
CA PHE A 95 9.29 -4.19 -13.78
C PHE A 95 8.71 -2.95 -14.49
N THR A 96 7.47 -3.00 -14.98
CA THR A 96 6.82 -1.86 -15.65
C THR A 96 6.17 -0.88 -14.68
N GLY A 97 6.29 -1.09 -13.37
CA GLY A 97 5.70 -0.19 -12.35
C GLY A 97 4.19 -0.37 -12.14
N ASN A 98 3.54 -1.29 -12.84
CA ASN A 98 2.12 -1.61 -12.64
C ASN A 98 1.89 -2.63 -11.51
N GLY A 99 2.97 -3.12 -10.89
CA GLY A 99 2.95 -4.08 -9.79
C GLY A 99 2.79 -3.39 -8.44
N PRO A 100 2.35 -4.11 -7.41
CA PRO A 100 2.00 -3.52 -6.11
C PRO A 100 3.15 -2.93 -5.29
N ALA A 101 4.37 -2.78 -5.85
CA ALA A 101 5.51 -2.11 -5.23
C ALA A 101 6.72 -2.10 -6.19
N SER A 102 6.74 -1.25 -7.22
CA SER A 102 8.03 -0.88 -7.83
C SER A 102 8.71 0.13 -6.92
N SER A 103 9.92 -0.13 -6.44
CA SER A 103 10.59 0.73 -5.43
C SER A 103 10.77 2.17 -5.90
N THR A 104 10.84 2.40 -7.22
CA THR A 104 10.92 3.73 -7.82
C THR A 104 9.57 4.44 -7.88
N THR A 105 8.46 3.71 -8.12
CA THR A 105 7.11 4.31 -8.07
C THR A 105 6.70 4.55 -6.63
N LEU A 106 7.02 3.62 -5.72
CA LEU A 106 6.75 3.75 -4.29
C LEU A 106 7.37 5.04 -3.71
N GLY A 107 8.58 5.40 -4.11
CA GLY A 107 9.20 6.66 -3.68
C GLY A 107 8.44 7.91 -4.18
N LYS A 108 7.90 7.87 -5.40
CA LYS A 108 7.11 8.97 -5.96
C LYS A 108 5.69 9.02 -5.36
N ASP A 109 5.06 7.87 -5.15
CA ASP A 109 3.75 7.76 -4.51
C ASP A 109 3.83 8.21 -3.04
N LEU A 110 4.92 7.88 -2.33
CA LEU A 110 5.17 8.37 -0.97
C LEU A 110 5.38 9.89 -0.93
N GLN A 111 6.10 10.44 -1.90
CA GLN A 111 6.30 11.89 -2.01
C GLN A 111 4.97 12.61 -2.26
N GLU A 112 4.13 12.09 -3.16
CA GLU A 112 2.79 12.62 -3.42
C GLU A 112 1.89 12.56 -2.18
N LEU A 113 1.96 11.47 -1.41
CA LEU A 113 1.23 11.35 -0.14
C LEU A 113 1.68 12.38 0.91
N ILE A 114 2.98 12.67 1.00
CA ILE A 114 3.51 13.70 1.91
C ILE A 114 3.00 15.09 1.52
N GLU A 115 3.02 15.42 0.23
CA GLU A 115 2.53 16.70 -0.29
C GLU A 115 1.04 16.88 -0.03
N LEU A 116 0.24 15.82 -0.25
CA LEU A 116 -1.19 15.82 0.03
C LEU A 116 -1.50 15.98 1.52
N GLU A 117 -0.73 15.34 2.41
CA GLU A 117 -0.90 15.49 3.86
C GLU A 117 -0.59 16.94 4.31
N ALA A 118 0.49 17.53 3.79
CA ALA A 118 0.84 18.92 4.08
C ALA A 118 -0.27 19.90 3.64
N GLU A 119 -0.81 19.71 2.43
CA GLU A 119 -1.92 20.54 1.94
C GLU A 119 -3.19 20.32 2.78
N ASN A 120 -3.47 19.08 3.21
CA ASN A 120 -4.61 18.82 4.08
C ASN A 120 -4.51 19.57 5.41
N GLN A 121 -3.32 19.58 6.02
CA GLN A 121 -3.07 20.32 7.26
C GLN A 121 -3.21 21.83 7.05
N ARG A 122 -2.68 22.36 5.94
CA ARG A 122 -2.84 23.78 5.56
C ARG A 122 -4.32 24.16 5.44
N LEU A 123 -5.11 23.37 4.72
CA LEU A 123 -6.54 23.60 4.54
C LEU A 123 -7.32 23.52 5.85
N ARG A 124 -7.00 22.56 6.74
CA ARG A 124 -7.62 22.47 8.07
C ARG A 124 -7.32 23.70 8.92
N GLN A 125 -6.09 24.20 8.87
CA GLN A 125 -5.70 25.40 9.59
C GLN A 125 -6.44 26.63 9.06
N GLU A 126 -6.48 26.83 7.75
CA GLU A 126 -7.20 27.94 7.12
C GLU A 126 -8.71 27.92 7.46
N LEU A 127 -9.32 26.73 7.42
CA LEU A 127 -10.71 26.56 7.82
C LEU A 127 -10.92 26.91 9.30
N ALA A 128 -10.04 26.44 10.19
CA ALA A 128 -10.14 26.74 11.62
C ALA A 128 -10.01 28.25 11.89
N ASP A 129 -9.11 28.93 11.20
CA ASP A 129 -8.91 30.37 11.35
C ASP A 129 -10.11 31.16 10.82
N LYS A 130 -10.65 30.76 9.66
CA LYS A 130 -11.89 31.33 9.13
C LYS A 130 -13.07 31.16 10.09
N LEU A 131 -13.26 29.96 10.63
CA LEU A 131 -14.31 29.68 11.63
C LEU A 131 -14.11 30.47 12.93
N ARG A 132 -12.86 30.67 13.38
CA ARG A 132 -12.58 31.52 14.55
C ARG A 132 -12.95 32.98 14.29
N MET A 133 -12.58 33.52 13.13
CA MET A 133 -12.94 34.89 12.75
C MET A 133 -14.46 35.08 12.64
N GLU A 134 -15.14 34.19 11.93
CA GLU A 134 -16.60 34.24 11.76
C GLU A 134 -17.31 34.07 13.11
N ASN A 135 -16.88 33.13 13.95
CA ASN A 135 -17.46 32.96 15.28
C ASN A 135 -17.25 34.17 16.19
N ALA A 136 -16.07 34.81 16.13
CA ALA A 136 -15.81 36.04 16.87
C ALA A 136 -16.73 37.17 16.39
N GLU A 137 -16.93 37.29 15.08
CA GLU A 137 -17.85 38.25 14.51
C GLU A 137 -19.30 37.99 14.94
N LEU A 138 -19.76 36.74 14.87
CA LEU A 138 -21.10 36.34 15.31
C LEU A 138 -21.29 36.61 16.80
N ARG A 139 -20.31 36.27 17.64
CA ARG A 139 -20.31 36.59 19.07
C ARG A 139 -20.44 38.08 19.32
N ARG A 140 -19.68 38.91 18.60
CA ARG A 140 -19.78 40.38 18.64
C ARG A 140 -21.18 40.86 18.25
N ARG A 141 -21.74 40.34 17.15
CA ARG A 141 -23.09 40.70 16.66
C ARG A 141 -24.20 40.30 17.63
N LEU A 142 -24.01 39.19 18.36
CA LEU A 142 -24.96 38.69 19.35
C LEU A 142 -24.79 39.32 20.74
N GLY A 143 -23.85 40.26 20.93
CA GLY A 143 -23.54 40.84 22.25
C GLY A 143 -22.95 39.85 23.24
N LYS A 144 -22.45 38.71 22.75
CA LYS A 144 -21.81 37.63 23.51
C LYS A 144 -20.30 37.76 23.36
N VAL A 145 -19.73 38.88 23.81
CA VAL A 145 -18.26 39.06 23.87
C VAL A 145 -17.70 38.21 25.00
#